data_AF-A0A4P2Q6F5-F1
#
_entry.id   AF-A0A4P2Q6F5-F1
#
_cell.length_a   1.000
_cell.length_b   1.000
_cell.length_c   1.000
_cell.angle_alpha   90.00
_cell.angle_beta   90.00
_cell.angle_gamma   90.00
#
_symmetry.space_group_name_H-M   'P 1'
#
loop_
_entity.id
_entity.type
_entity.pdbx_description
1 polymer ?
#
loop_
_entity_poly.entity_id
_entity_poly.type
_entity_poly.pdbx_seq_one_letter_code
_entity_poly.pdbx_strand_id
1 'polypeptide(L)'
;MSAGRKLLLALAATAALALAGCEDEPAVAPTKKPAGKAATAVTSSPPRAAAPGATGAAADAGAPEMPPLPLREFQEADFTESDRSRDPFRSFESLFATQARGRVTIQRQVLVDRFALDELKLVGVVSRAPARALLTDPTGLGWVVKVGDFVGKAEIVHSGGPTGVDVAVNWRVDRIRDSDVVFIREDPSHPEIPPTTRVIALRPLGEANEPAFGAP
;
A
#
# COMPACT_ATOMS: atom_id res chain seq x y z
N MET A 1 -21.94 -21.14 -64.64
CA MET A 1 -23.27 -21.70 -64.33
C MET A 1 -23.09 -22.94 -63.46
N SER A 2 -23.44 -22.87 -62.18
CA SER A 2 -23.88 -23.96 -61.29
C SER A 2 -23.78 -23.46 -59.86
N ALA A 3 -24.86 -22.87 -59.37
CA ALA A 3 -25.01 -22.36 -58.02
C ALA A 3 -25.52 -23.45 -57.06
N GLY A 4 -25.26 -23.25 -55.77
CA GLY A 4 -26.18 -23.69 -54.72
C GLY A 4 -25.86 -25.04 -54.08
N ARG A 5 -25.07 -25.02 -53.00
CA ARG A 5 -25.06 -26.13 -52.04
C ARG A 5 -25.02 -25.61 -50.60
N LYS A 6 -26.23 -25.52 -50.04
CA LYS A 6 -26.59 -25.83 -48.66
C LYS A 6 -26.22 -24.80 -47.59
N LEU A 7 -27.14 -23.86 -47.42
CA LEU A 7 -27.46 -23.18 -46.16
C LEU A 7 -28.63 -23.93 -45.48
N LEU A 8 -28.70 -23.86 -44.15
CA LEU A 8 -29.72 -24.40 -43.24
C LEU A 8 -29.57 -25.86 -42.79
N LEU A 9 -28.88 -26.04 -41.66
CA LEU A 9 -29.36 -26.92 -40.59
C LEU A 9 -29.25 -26.14 -39.28
N ALA A 10 -30.39 -25.65 -38.83
CA ALA A 10 -30.58 -25.05 -37.52
C ALA A 10 -31.13 -26.12 -36.56
N LEU A 11 -30.76 -25.96 -35.29
CA LEU A 11 -31.57 -26.29 -34.12
C LEU A 11 -31.78 -27.78 -33.78
N ALA A 12 -30.86 -28.36 -33.01
CA ALA A 12 -31.16 -29.37 -31.97
C ALA A 12 -29.90 -29.72 -31.17
N ALA A 13 -29.61 -28.97 -30.11
CA ALA A 13 -28.69 -29.41 -29.04
C ALA A 13 -29.14 -28.80 -27.70
N THR A 14 -30.27 -29.34 -27.25
CA THR A 14 -30.60 -29.76 -25.88
C THR A 14 -29.79 -29.15 -24.73
N ALA A 15 -30.51 -28.37 -23.93
CA ALA A 15 -30.19 -28.02 -22.56
C ALA A 15 -30.04 -29.27 -21.67
N ALA A 16 -28.91 -29.40 -20.97
CA ALA A 16 -28.77 -30.20 -19.75
C ALA A 16 -27.36 -30.00 -19.14
N LEU A 17 -27.16 -28.97 -18.31
CA LEU A 17 -26.09 -28.95 -17.30
C LEU A 17 -26.37 -27.84 -16.27
N ALA A 18 -27.46 -28.04 -15.53
CA ALA A 18 -27.66 -27.47 -14.20
C ALA A 18 -27.62 -28.65 -13.23
N LEU A 19 -26.63 -28.67 -12.33
CA LEU A 19 -26.52 -29.45 -11.07
C LEU A 19 -25.03 -29.75 -10.78
N ALA A 20 -24.36 -28.86 -10.05
CA ALA A 20 -23.25 -29.14 -9.13
C ALA A 20 -22.76 -27.80 -8.50
N GLY A 21 -23.67 -27.15 -7.77
CA GLY A 21 -23.29 -26.28 -6.65
C GLY A 21 -23.44 -27.08 -5.35
N CYS A 22 -22.83 -26.58 -4.27
CA CYS A 22 -22.75 -27.13 -2.91
C CYS A 22 -21.64 -28.22 -2.74
N GLU A 23 -20.70 -28.26 -1.78
CA GLU A 23 -20.37 -27.55 -0.51
C GLU A 23 -18.98 -28.07 -0.08
N ASP A 24 -18.13 -27.28 0.58
CA ASP A 24 -17.41 -27.62 1.84
C ASP A 24 -16.40 -26.52 2.16
N GLU A 25 -16.87 -25.48 2.84
CA GLU A 25 -16.01 -24.50 3.52
C GLU A 25 -15.99 -24.90 5.00
N PRO A 26 -14.85 -25.40 5.54
CA PRO A 26 -14.79 -25.69 6.96
C PRO A 26 -14.75 -24.38 7.75
N ALA A 27 -15.89 -24.04 8.34
CA ALA A 27 -16.03 -23.03 9.36
C ALA A 27 -15.05 -23.31 10.52
N VAL A 28 -14.01 -22.49 10.62
CA VAL A 28 -13.12 -22.46 11.79
C VAL A 28 -13.91 -21.86 12.95
N ALA A 29 -14.32 -22.72 13.87
CA ALA A 29 -14.90 -22.33 15.15
C ALA A 29 -13.88 -21.49 15.96
N PRO A 30 -14.26 -20.34 16.54
CA PRO A 30 -13.41 -19.68 17.52
C PRO A 30 -13.42 -20.49 18.82
N THR A 31 -12.28 -21.06 19.16
CA THR A 31 -12.04 -21.75 20.42
C THR A 31 -12.19 -20.80 21.60
N LYS A 32 -13.10 -21.17 22.50
CA LYS A 32 -13.34 -20.61 23.83
C LYS A 32 -12.02 -20.55 24.62
N LYS A 33 -11.58 -19.34 24.99
CA LYS A 33 -10.48 -19.13 25.94
C LYS A 33 -10.98 -19.48 27.36
N PRO A 34 -10.33 -20.39 28.10
CA PRO A 34 -10.73 -20.65 29.48
C PRO A 34 -10.24 -19.53 30.40
N ALA A 35 -11.15 -19.06 31.25
CA ALA A 35 -10.84 -18.31 32.45
C ALA A 35 -10.28 -19.27 33.51
N GLY A 36 -9.23 -18.86 34.22
CA GLY A 36 -8.68 -19.66 35.32
C GLY A 36 -7.57 -18.97 36.11
N LYS A 37 -7.98 -18.26 37.16
CA LYS A 37 -7.35 -18.06 38.49
C LYS A 37 -5.91 -17.53 38.63
N ALA A 38 -5.87 -16.30 39.12
CA ALA A 38 -5.29 -15.88 40.41
C ALA A 38 -4.19 -16.74 41.07
N ALA A 39 -3.04 -16.11 41.29
CA ALA A 39 -2.22 -16.31 42.48
C ALA A 39 -1.67 -14.95 42.96
N THR A 40 -2.18 -14.54 44.10
CA THR A 40 -1.72 -13.46 45.00
C THR A 40 -0.31 -13.72 45.54
N ALA A 41 0.51 -12.68 45.62
CA ALA A 41 1.58 -12.59 46.62
C ALA A 41 1.56 -11.17 47.22
N VAL A 42 0.99 -11.12 48.42
CA VAL A 42 0.95 -9.97 49.34
C VAL A 42 2.24 -9.96 50.16
N THR A 43 2.90 -8.82 50.25
CA THR A 43 3.81 -8.51 51.37
C THR A 43 3.23 -7.35 52.16
N SER A 44 2.92 -7.67 53.41
CA SER A 44 2.25 -6.85 54.41
C SER A 44 3.20 -5.81 55.03
N SER A 45 2.68 -4.63 55.33
CA SER A 45 3.23 -3.73 56.35
C SER A 45 2.14 -3.38 57.39
N PRO A 46 2.49 -3.20 58.67
CA PRO A 46 1.59 -3.39 59.81
C PRO A 46 0.62 -2.21 60.07
N PRO A 47 -0.47 -2.45 60.83
CA PRO A 47 -1.54 -1.49 61.00
C PRO A 47 -1.20 -0.46 62.06
N ARG A 48 -1.42 0.83 61.77
CA ARG A 48 -1.43 1.89 62.77
C ARG A 48 -2.85 2.35 63.02
N ALA A 49 -3.26 2.23 64.27
CA ALA A 49 -4.58 2.56 64.80
C ALA A 49 -4.96 4.03 64.60
N ALA A 50 -6.27 4.25 64.44
CA ALA A 50 -6.90 5.56 64.35
C ALA A 50 -7.11 6.19 65.74
N ALA A 51 -6.90 7.49 65.83
CA ALA A 51 -7.53 8.42 66.78
C ALA A 51 -7.36 9.87 66.25
N PRO A 52 -8.09 10.87 66.78
CA PRO A 52 -9.30 11.43 66.20
C PRO A 52 -9.07 12.84 65.62
N GLY A 53 -10.14 13.38 65.01
CA GLY A 53 -10.11 14.58 64.17
C GLY A 53 -9.44 15.83 64.75
N ALA A 54 -8.87 16.61 63.84
CA ALA A 54 -8.55 18.02 64.02
C ALA A 54 -8.76 18.72 62.67
N THR A 55 -9.76 19.60 62.63
CA THR A 55 -9.87 20.66 61.63
C THR A 55 -8.57 21.47 61.61
N GLY A 56 -7.91 21.55 60.46
CA GLY A 56 -6.64 22.26 60.31
C GLY A 56 -6.59 22.99 58.98
N ALA A 57 -6.61 24.33 59.07
CA ALA A 57 -6.29 25.25 58.00
C ALA A 57 -4.99 24.85 57.30
N ALA A 58 -4.99 24.86 55.97
CA ALA A 58 -3.80 24.62 55.17
C ALA A 58 -2.80 25.76 55.40
N ALA A 59 -1.76 25.46 56.17
CA ALA A 59 -0.57 26.28 56.27
C ALA A 59 0.26 26.11 55.00
N ASP A 60 0.48 27.23 54.34
CA ASP A 60 1.33 27.40 53.16
C ASP A 60 2.78 27.04 53.50
N ALA A 61 3.37 26.11 52.73
CA ALA A 61 4.76 25.73 52.86
C ALA A 61 5.54 26.38 51.72
N GLY A 62 6.39 27.35 52.10
CA GLY A 62 7.10 28.26 51.20
C GLY A 62 7.71 27.61 49.96
N ALA A 63 7.25 28.08 48.81
CA ALA A 63 7.93 27.99 47.53
C ALA A 63 8.32 29.41 47.08
N PRO A 64 9.47 29.61 46.41
CA PRO A 64 9.85 30.92 45.88
C PRO A 64 8.76 31.42 44.93
N GLU A 65 8.41 32.70 45.05
CA GLU A 65 7.34 33.41 44.35
C GLU A 65 7.54 33.31 42.82
N MET A 66 7.05 32.21 42.25
CA MET A 66 6.89 32.07 40.81
C MET A 66 5.77 33.03 40.37
N PRO A 67 5.92 33.71 39.22
CA PRO A 67 4.84 34.51 38.68
C PRO A 67 3.57 33.65 38.59
N PRO A 68 2.40 34.20 38.96
CA PRO A 68 1.16 33.44 38.99
C PRO A 68 0.95 32.80 37.61
N LEU A 69 0.80 31.48 37.60
CA LEU A 69 0.54 30.74 36.36
C LEU A 69 -0.68 31.36 35.69
N PRO A 70 -0.63 31.60 34.37
CA PRO A 70 -1.77 32.17 33.66
C PRO A 70 -2.98 31.26 33.86
N LEU A 71 -4.01 31.81 34.51
CA LEU A 71 -5.30 31.17 34.69
C LEU A 71 -5.93 30.98 33.31
N ARG A 72 -5.95 29.74 32.82
CA ARG A 72 -6.60 29.40 31.56
C ARG A 72 -8.09 29.20 31.85
N GLU A 73 -8.91 30.07 31.28
CA GLU A 73 -10.36 29.89 31.26
C GLU A 73 -10.69 28.71 30.34
N PHE A 74 -11.28 27.67 30.91
CA PHE A 74 -11.78 26.51 30.15
C PHE A 74 -13.17 26.84 29.62
N GLN A 75 -13.40 26.60 28.33
CA GLN A 75 -14.71 26.75 27.71
C GLN A 75 -15.29 25.37 27.39
N GLU A 76 -16.61 25.27 27.27
CA GLU A 76 -17.31 24.01 26.95
C GLU A 76 -16.78 23.36 25.64
N ALA A 77 -16.30 24.19 24.70
CA ALA A 77 -15.68 23.74 23.46
C ALA A 77 -14.37 22.94 23.66
N ASP A 78 -13.65 23.16 24.77
CA ASP A 78 -12.41 22.43 25.09
C ASP A 78 -12.68 20.98 25.54
N PHE A 79 -13.89 20.71 26.02
CA PHE A 79 -14.36 19.37 26.41
C PHE A 79 -15.01 18.61 25.26
N THR A 80 -15.22 19.27 24.12
CA THR A 80 -15.74 18.65 22.90
C THR A 80 -14.58 18.11 22.07
N GLU A 81 -14.69 16.85 21.63
CA GLU A 81 -13.66 16.17 20.82
C GLU A 81 -13.38 16.95 19.53
N SER A 82 -12.15 17.41 19.37
CA SER A 82 -11.70 18.20 18.21
C SER A 82 -10.23 17.89 17.88
N ASP A 83 -9.73 18.33 16.73
CA ASP A 83 -8.34 18.07 16.33
C ASP A 83 -7.28 18.61 17.32
N ARG A 84 -7.64 19.64 18.11
CA ARG A 84 -6.77 20.23 19.15
C ARG A 84 -7.03 19.66 20.55
N SER A 85 -8.18 19.05 20.79
CA SER A 85 -8.56 18.40 22.05
C SER A 85 -8.93 16.95 21.75
N ARG A 86 -7.89 16.12 21.58
CA ARG A 86 -8.02 14.69 21.29
C ARG A 86 -7.86 13.90 22.59
N ASP A 87 -8.80 13.01 22.85
CA ASP A 87 -8.77 12.13 24.02
C ASP A 87 -7.64 11.09 23.87
N PRO A 88 -6.59 11.12 24.73
CA PRO A 88 -5.44 10.22 24.62
C PRO A 88 -5.79 8.74 24.86
N PHE A 89 -6.99 8.44 25.34
CA PHE A 89 -7.46 7.07 25.56
C PHE A 89 -8.37 6.56 24.44
N ARG A 90 -8.73 7.41 23.48
CA ARG A 90 -9.47 7.01 22.28
C ARG A 90 -8.50 6.77 21.13
N SER A 91 -8.64 5.62 20.47
CA SER A 91 -7.83 5.31 19.29
C SER A 91 -8.39 6.04 18.07
N PHE A 92 -7.56 6.91 17.48
CA PHE A 92 -7.85 7.60 16.22
C PHE A 92 -7.39 6.82 14.98
N GLU A 93 -7.01 5.55 15.14
CA GLU A 93 -6.54 4.69 14.05
C GLU A 93 -7.54 4.61 12.90
N SER A 94 -8.84 4.67 13.17
CA SER A 94 -9.88 4.66 12.13
C SER A 94 -9.84 5.91 11.24
N LEU A 95 -9.53 7.08 11.80
CA LEU A 95 -9.38 8.33 11.04
C LEU A 95 -8.12 8.29 10.17
N PHE A 96 -6.99 7.84 10.73
CA PHE A 96 -5.75 7.68 9.98
C PHE A 96 -5.84 6.58 8.92
N ALA A 97 -6.51 5.47 9.23
CA ALA A 97 -6.76 4.40 8.27
C ALA A 97 -7.68 4.88 7.15
N THR A 98 -8.68 5.70 7.44
CA THR A 98 -9.57 6.27 6.41
C THR A 98 -8.85 7.30 5.54
N GLN A 99 -8.02 8.16 6.14
CA GLN A 99 -7.17 9.10 5.41
C GLN A 99 -6.14 8.37 4.53
N ALA A 100 -5.50 7.32 5.05
CA ALA A 100 -4.60 6.44 4.28
C ALA A 100 -5.34 5.61 3.20
N ARG A 101 -6.65 5.34 3.40
CA ARG A 101 -7.52 4.67 2.43
C ARG A 101 -8.04 5.58 1.31
N GLY A 102 -7.85 6.90 1.42
CA GLY A 102 -7.79 7.81 0.26
C GLY A 102 -6.66 7.47 -0.72
N ARG A 103 -5.87 6.44 -0.37
CA ARG A 103 -5.19 5.45 -1.20
C ARG A 103 -5.26 5.74 -2.68
N VAL A 104 -4.16 6.31 -3.15
CA VAL A 104 -3.69 6.30 -4.53
C VAL A 104 -4.14 5.01 -5.23
N THR A 105 -5.25 5.08 -5.95
CA THR A 105 -5.76 3.94 -6.70
C THR A 105 -4.87 3.78 -7.90
N ILE A 106 -4.07 2.72 -7.94
CA ILE A 106 -3.42 2.29 -9.18
C ILE A 106 -4.55 1.80 -10.08
N GLN A 107 -5.05 2.67 -10.95
CA GLN A 107 -6.21 2.38 -11.83
C GLN A 107 -5.87 1.42 -12.98
N ARG A 108 -4.61 0.98 -13.06
CA ARG A 108 -4.05 0.30 -14.23
C ARG A 108 -3.51 -1.07 -13.82
N GLN A 109 -3.62 -2.05 -14.72
CA GLN A 109 -2.92 -3.31 -14.52
C GLN A 109 -1.43 -3.08 -14.77
N VAL A 110 -0.64 -3.18 -13.70
CA VAL A 110 0.81 -2.98 -13.73
C VAL A 110 1.50 -4.33 -13.61
N LEU A 111 2.41 -4.62 -14.53
CA LEU A 111 3.30 -5.77 -14.46
C LEU A 111 4.47 -5.43 -13.55
N VAL A 112 4.92 -6.40 -12.74
CA VAL A 112 6.11 -6.25 -11.90
C VAL A 112 6.03 -5.06 -10.93
N ASP A 113 4.89 -4.89 -10.26
CA ASP A 113 4.62 -3.76 -9.37
C ASP A 113 5.53 -3.67 -8.12
N ARG A 114 6.19 -4.78 -7.76
CA ARG A 114 7.09 -4.86 -6.59
C ARG A 114 8.46 -4.24 -6.82
N PHE A 115 8.96 -4.29 -8.04
CA PHE A 115 10.34 -3.90 -8.38
C PHE A 115 10.35 -2.59 -9.17
N ALA A 116 11.37 -1.77 -8.95
CA ALA A 116 11.54 -0.54 -9.72
C ALA A 116 12.05 -0.86 -11.14
N LEU A 117 11.84 0.06 -12.08
CA LEU A 117 12.20 -0.18 -13.48
C LEU A 117 13.71 -0.43 -13.69
N ASP A 118 14.55 0.18 -12.86
CA ASP A 118 16.02 0.05 -12.86
C ASP A 118 16.52 -1.31 -12.37
N GLU A 119 15.72 -2.02 -11.58
CA GLU A 119 16.03 -3.36 -11.11
C GLU A 119 15.75 -4.43 -12.19
N LEU A 120 14.95 -4.08 -13.20
CA LEU A 120 14.59 -4.97 -14.30
C LEU A 120 15.69 -4.99 -15.36
N LYS A 121 16.01 -6.19 -15.83
CA LYS A 121 17.02 -6.40 -16.88
C LYS A 121 16.34 -6.82 -18.16
N LEU A 122 16.68 -6.18 -19.28
CA LEU A 122 16.25 -6.62 -20.59
C LEU A 122 17.11 -7.81 -21.04
N VAL A 123 16.48 -8.97 -21.20
CA VAL A 123 17.15 -10.24 -21.57
C VAL A 123 16.97 -10.58 -23.03
N GLY A 124 15.86 -10.16 -23.63
CA GLY A 124 15.60 -10.45 -25.04
C GLY A 124 14.50 -9.59 -25.63
N VAL A 125 14.57 -9.41 -26.94
CA VAL A 125 13.52 -8.80 -27.74
C VAL A 125 13.03 -9.82 -28.76
N VAL A 126 11.72 -10.02 -28.80
CA VAL A 126 11.04 -10.83 -29.80
C VAL A 126 10.52 -9.88 -30.86
N SER A 127 11.25 -9.79 -31.98
CA SER A 127 10.96 -8.84 -33.07
C SER A 127 9.80 -9.27 -33.98
N ARG A 128 9.27 -10.49 -33.84
CA ARG A 128 8.10 -10.93 -34.62
C ARG A 128 6.89 -10.07 -34.25
N ALA A 129 6.21 -9.49 -35.25
CA ALA A 129 5.05 -8.64 -35.01
C ALA A 129 3.89 -9.43 -34.34
N PRO A 130 3.31 -8.94 -33.22
CA PRO A 130 3.67 -7.72 -32.50
C PRO A 130 4.93 -7.87 -31.63
N ALA A 131 5.83 -6.87 -31.68
CA ALA A 131 7.09 -6.90 -30.93
C ALA A 131 6.86 -7.04 -29.42
N ARG A 132 7.68 -7.87 -28.77
CA ARG A 132 7.61 -8.15 -27.32
C ARG A 132 9.01 -8.07 -26.73
N ALA A 133 9.10 -7.69 -25.47
CA ALA A 133 10.36 -7.70 -24.73
C ALA A 133 10.26 -8.66 -23.54
N LEU A 134 11.36 -9.35 -23.25
CA LEU A 134 11.53 -10.21 -22.09
C LEU A 134 12.38 -9.47 -21.06
N LEU A 135 11.73 -9.10 -19.96
CA LEU A 135 12.37 -8.50 -18.80
C LEU A 135 12.59 -9.58 -17.73
N THR A 136 13.66 -9.47 -16.97
CA THR A 136 13.91 -10.33 -15.81
C THR A 136 14.02 -9.48 -14.56
N ASP A 137 13.29 -9.86 -13.52
CA ASP A 137 13.35 -9.21 -12.22
C ASP A 137 14.52 -9.71 -11.36
N PRO A 138 14.84 -9.06 -10.23
CA PRO A 138 15.91 -9.49 -9.33
C PRO A 138 15.73 -10.91 -8.76
N THR A 139 14.51 -11.46 -8.78
CA THR A 139 14.22 -12.83 -8.33
C THR A 139 14.50 -13.87 -9.42
N GLY A 140 14.80 -13.44 -10.64
CA GLY A 140 15.03 -14.29 -11.80
C GLY A 140 13.76 -14.65 -12.56
N LEU A 141 12.59 -14.08 -12.22
CA LEU A 141 11.36 -14.33 -12.98
C LEU A 141 11.38 -13.52 -14.28
N GLY A 142 11.05 -14.20 -15.38
CA GLY A 142 10.89 -13.59 -16.70
C GLY A 142 9.48 -13.04 -16.92
N TRP A 143 9.39 -11.82 -17.42
CA TRP A 143 8.16 -11.10 -17.73
C TRP A 143 8.15 -10.69 -19.20
N VAL A 144 7.07 -11.04 -19.91
CA VAL A 144 6.89 -10.65 -21.31
C VAL A 144 6.01 -9.41 -21.38
N VAL A 145 6.56 -8.32 -21.93
CA VAL A 145 5.86 -7.03 -22.06
C VAL A 145 5.65 -6.67 -23.52
N LYS A 146 4.56 -5.94 -23.79
CA LYS A 146 4.23 -5.37 -25.11
C LYS A 146 4.13 -3.85 -25.01
N VAL A 147 4.15 -3.18 -26.16
CA VAL A 147 3.91 -1.74 -26.24
C VAL A 147 2.56 -1.39 -25.60
N GLY A 148 2.56 -0.37 -24.73
CA GLY A 148 1.41 0.08 -23.97
C GLY A 148 1.25 -0.55 -22.59
N ASP A 149 1.99 -1.62 -22.26
CA ASP A 149 1.93 -2.21 -20.91
C ASP A 149 2.54 -1.26 -19.87
N PHE A 150 2.00 -1.31 -18.65
CA PHE A 150 2.58 -0.63 -17.49
C PHE A 150 3.48 -1.58 -16.72
N VAL A 151 4.66 -1.10 -16.34
CA VAL A 151 5.70 -1.93 -15.73
C VAL A 151 6.31 -1.23 -14.51
N GLY A 152 6.67 -2.00 -13.50
CA GLY A 152 7.46 -1.54 -12.36
C GLY A 152 6.64 -0.81 -11.30
N LYS A 153 7.29 -0.57 -10.17
CA LYS A 153 6.73 0.13 -9.02
C LYS A 153 6.26 1.54 -9.39
N ALA A 154 5.06 1.88 -8.90
CA ALA A 154 4.50 3.22 -9.06
C ALA A 154 5.28 4.26 -8.24
N GLU A 155 5.50 5.43 -8.84
CA GLU A 155 5.95 6.62 -8.11
C GLU A 155 4.73 7.44 -7.70
N ILE A 156 4.66 7.88 -6.45
CA ILE A 156 3.56 8.70 -5.96
C ILE A 156 3.96 10.17 -6.14
N VAL A 157 3.21 10.88 -6.97
CA VAL A 157 3.39 12.32 -7.20
C VAL A 157 2.24 13.07 -6.55
N HIS A 158 2.57 14.10 -5.77
CA HIS A 158 1.58 14.97 -5.15
C HIS A 158 1.16 16.04 -6.14
N SER A 159 -0.09 16.01 -6.58
CA SER A 159 -0.66 17.04 -7.47
C SER A 159 -0.83 18.32 -6.65
N GLY A 160 -0.24 19.45 -7.04
CA GLY A 160 0.03 20.59 -6.12
C GLY A 160 -1.16 21.18 -5.34
N GLY A 161 -0.83 21.85 -4.22
CA GLY A 161 -1.75 22.58 -3.33
C GLY A 161 -2.00 21.87 -1.99
N PRO A 162 -2.52 22.56 -0.95
CA PRO A 162 -2.78 21.95 0.38
C PRO A 162 -3.82 20.81 0.34
N THR A 163 -4.61 20.75 -0.73
CA THR A 163 -5.64 19.72 -0.99
C THR A 163 -5.26 18.81 -2.15
N GLY A 164 -3.97 18.75 -2.47
CA GLY A 164 -3.44 17.97 -3.57
C GLY A 164 -3.76 16.49 -3.46
N VAL A 165 -4.12 15.87 -4.58
CA VAL A 165 -4.35 14.42 -4.65
C VAL A 165 -3.05 13.73 -5.01
N ASP A 166 -2.71 12.68 -4.25
CA ASP A 166 -1.59 11.80 -4.56
C ASP A 166 -1.95 10.89 -5.75
N VAL A 167 -1.15 10.94 -6.81
CA VAL A 167 -1.36 10.16 -8.03
C VAL A 167 -0.21 9.18 -8.24
N ALA A 168 -0.54 7.91 -8.48
CA ALA A 168 0.43 6.89 -8.85
C ALA A 168 0.77 7.03 -10.32
N VAL A 169 2.04 7.27 -10.58
CA VAL A 169 2.60 7.38 -11.92
C VAL A 169 3.45 6.13 -12.21
N ASN A 170 3.05 5.38 -13.24
CA ASN A 170 3.71 4.14 -13.65
C ASN A 170 4.51 4.34 -14.94
N TRP A 171 5.54 3.51 -15.13
CA TRP A 171 6.22 3.41 -16.41
C TRP A 171 5.36 2.68 -17.42
N ARG A 172 5.28 3.20 -18.64
CA ARG A 172 4.60 2.61 -19.78
C ARG A 172 5.63 2.24 -20.84
N VAL A 173 5.48 1.08 -21.46
CA VAL A 173 6.27 0.70 -22.64
C VAL A 173 5.84 1.57 -23.82
N ASP A 174 6.72 2.46 -24.28
CA ASP A 174 6.49 3.33 -25.43
C ASP A 174 6.84 2.61 -26.73
N ARG A 175 8.09 2.12 -26.82
CA ARG A 175 8.63 1.51 -28.03
C ARG A 175 9.54 0.34 -27.69
N ILE A 176 9.50 -0.70 -28.51
CA ILE A 176 10.39 -1.86 -28.44
C ILE A 176 11.22 -1.86 -29.72
N ARG A 177 12.55 -1.77 -29.58
CA ARG A 177 13.52 -1.85 -30.67
C ARG A 177 14.33 -3.13 -30.54
N ASP A 178 15.12 -3.46 -31.55
CA ASP A 178 15.91 -4.70 -31.55
C ASP A 178 17.00 -4.73 -30.46
N SER A 179 17.54 -3.56 -30.09
CA SER A 179 18.62 -3.42 -29.11
C SER A 179 18.19 -2.83 -27.77
N ASP A 180 17.01 -2.21 -27.68
CA ASP A 180 16.57 -1.50 -26.49
C ASP A 180 15.05 -1.42 -26.37
N VAL A 181 14.57 -1.13 -25.17
CA VAL A 181 13.17 -0.83 -24.89
C VAL A 181 13.06 0.54 -24.25
N VAL A 182 12.18 1.36 -24.79
CA VAL A 182 11.90 2.72 -24.33
C VAL A 182 10.66 2.69 -23.45
N PHE A 183 10.82 3.21 -22.24
CA PHE A 183 9.78 3.39 -21.24
C PHE A 183 9.56 4.89 -21.02
N ILE A 184 8.31 5.28 -20.86
CA ILE A 184 7.92 6.65 -20.57
C ILE A 184 7.06 6.71 -19.33
N ARG A 185 7.14 7.82 -18.63
CA ARG A 185 6.36 8.10 -17.43
C ARG A 185 5.82 9.52 -17.53
N GLU A 186 4.50 9.62 -17.54
CA GLU A 186 3.74 10.86 -17.71
C GLU A 186 2.95 11.13 -16.43
N ASP A 187 3.12 12.30 -15.83
CA ASP A 187 2.29 12.76 -14.73
C ASP A 187 0.94 13.28 -15.29
N PRO A 188 -0.20 12.65 -15.00
CA PRO A 188 -1.49 13.11 -15.50
C PRO A 188 -1.93 14.45 -14.88
N SER A 189 -1.38 14.85 -13.74
CA SER A 189 -1.74 16.09 -13.06
C SER A 189 -1.02 17.31 -13.61
N HIS A 190 0.11 17.10 -14.30
CA HIS A 190 0.93 18.15 -14.91
C HIS A 190 1.32 17.75 -16.34
N PRO A 191 0.37 17.75 -17.30
CA PRO A 191 0.64 17.38 -18.69
C PRO A 191 1.62 18.33 -19.41
N GLU A 192 1.85 19.52 -18.86
CA GLU A 192 2.84 20.48 -19.35
C GLU A 192 4.28 20.04 -19.08
N ILE A 193 4.51 19.16 -18.10
CA ILE A 193 5.84 18.65 -17.79
C ILE A 193 6.16 17.54 -18.80
N PRO A 194 7.29 17.61 -19.52
CA PRO A 194 7.67 16.57 -20.46
C PRO A 194 7.77 15.20 -19.80
N PRO A 195 7.34 14.12 -20.49
CA PRO A 195 7.42 12.77 -19.95
C PRO A 195 8.85 12.38 -19.61
N THR A 196 9.03 11.74 -18.46
CA THR A 196 10.31 11.14 -18.13
C THR A 196 10.51 9.90 -19.00
N THR A 197 11.61 9.86 -19.75
CA THR A 197 11.94 8.71 -20.60
C THR A 197 13.10 7.93 -20.01
N ARG A 198 13.01 6.59 -20.02
CA ARG A 198 14.10 5.69 -19.68
C ARG A 198 14.26 4.62 -20.75
N VAL A 199 15.50 4.27 -21.04
CA VAL A 199 15.86 3.27 -22.04
C VAL A 199 16.61 2.15 -21.35
N ILE A 200 16.16 0.91 -21.52
CA ILE A 200 16.88 -0.28 -21.07
C ILE A 200 17.46 -0.95 -22.30
N ALA A 201 18.78 -0.99 -22.38
CA ALA A 201 19.49 -1.67 -23.46
C ALA A 201 19.57 -3.18 -23.22
N LEU A 202 19.52 -3.94 -24.31
CA LEU A 202 19.71 -5.39 -24.31
C LEU A 202 21.19 -5.67 -24.01
N ARG A 203 21.46 -6.36 -22.90
CA ARG A 203 22.83 -6.75 -22.58
C ARG A 203 23.26 -7.96 -23.42
N PRO A 204 24.46 -7.95 -24.01
CA PRO A 204 24.98 -9.12 -24.71
C PRO A 204 25.19 -10.27 -23.72
N LEU A 205 24.80 -11.49 -24.10
CA LEU A 205 24.84 -12.69 -23.25
C LEU A 205 26.26 -13.12 -22.81
N GLY A 206 27.32 -12.46 -23.30
CA GLY A 206 28.72 -12.78 -23.02
C GLY A 206 29.36 -12.02 -21.84
N GLU A 207 28.74 -10.95 -21.35
CA GLU A 207 29.21 -10.24 -20.16
C GLU A 207 28.45 -10.75 -18.94
N ALA A 208 28.81 -11.96 -18.51
CA ALA A 208 28.37 -12.50 -17.25
C ALA A 208 28.85 -11.55 -16.14
N ASN A 209 27.88 -10.91 -15.50
CA ASN A 209 27.94 -10.13 -14.26
C ASN A 209 29.13 -10.53 -13.36
N GLU A 210 30.33 -10.00 -13.62
CA GLU A 210 31.40 -10.02 -12.65
C GLU A 210 30.93 -9.14 -11.50
N PRO A 211 30.68 -9.69 -10.30
CA PRO A 211 30.54 -8.84 -9.14
C PRO A 211 31.84 -8.03 -9.04
N ALA A 212 31.74 -6.71 -9.01
CA ALA A 212 32.84 -5.81 -8.71
C ALA A 212 33.32 -6.05 -7.28
N PHE A 213 34.00 -7.18 -7.05
CA PHE A 213 34.79 -7.41 -5.86
C PHE A 213 36.08 -6.63 -6.06
N GLY A 214 36.22 -5.59 -5.24
CA GLY A 214 37.42 -4.78 -5.17
C GLY A 214 38.66 -5.66 -5.06
N ALA A 215 39.64 -5.33 -5.90
CA ALA A 215 41.01 -5.77 -5.70
C ALA A 215 41.56 -5.14 -4.40
N PRO A 216 42.44 -5.85 -3.66
CA PRO A 216 43.07 -5.35 -2.44
C PRO A 216 43.99 -4.15 -2.69
#